data_AF-A0A835TED4-F1
#
_entry.id   AF-A0A835TED4-F1
#
_cell.length_a   1.000
_cell.length_b   1.000
_cell.length_c   1.000
_cell.angle_alpha   90.00
_cell.angle_beta   90.00
_cell.angle_gamma   90.00
#
_symmetry.space_group_name_H-M   'P 1'
#
loop_
_entity.id
_entity.type
_entity.pdbx_description
1 polymer ?
#
loop_
_entity_poly.entity_id
_entity_poly.type
_entity_poly.pdbx_seq_one_letter_code
_entity_poly.pdbx_strand_id
1 'polypeptide(L)'
;MHAPTGGCGSCWAHGAASVLADRVNIQRGGVWPAAHLSAQHLIDCSGGGSCREGGDEVAAYKYVAEQGVPPETCSPYVAVDHPACTPLQHCYACWPHCRPVTAYPRLTVSEYGRVRGRLQMKAEIYARGPITCGIDSSKGVEAYTGGVYAEYKGRPEVSHTVTVVGWGVTPPAQEAQQHDDEEGGVEFWVVRNNWGEAWGERGFMRLVTSAYVEAYRGSSTGDSRIGSSSRGTSSGEHFNLGLETECSFAVPDRWVPASEMGFGPDAGARTTRLSTTGTS
;
A
#
# COMPACT_ATOMS: atom_id res chain seq x y z
N MET A 1 7.82 -3.94 6.99
CA MET A 1 7.94 -2.50 6.70
C MET A 1 7.69 -1.73 7.98
N HIS A 2 8.62 -0.88 8.39
CA HIS A 2 8.47 0.02 9.53
C HIS A 2 8.72 1.43 9.01
N ALA A 3 7.67 2.25 8.95
CA ALA A 3 7.80 3.69 8.81
C ALA A 3 7.90 4.22 10.25
N PRO A 4 9.04 4.77 10.69
CA PRO A 4 9.16 5.43 11.97
C PRO A 4 8.04 6.46 12.13
N THR A 5 7.26 6.33 13.19
CA THR A 5 6.20 7.27 13.54
C THR A 5 6.84 8.58 13.99
N GLY A 6 6.94 9.56 13.09
CA GLY A 6 7.41 10.91 13.40
C GLY A 6 7.97 11.68 12.21
N GLY A 7 7.19 12.61 11.66
CA GLY A 7 7.68 13.71 10.79
C GLY A 7 7.52 13.56 9.28
N CYS A 8 7.33 12.34 8.75
CA CYS A 8 7.23 12.09 7.31
C CYS A 8 5.98 11.27 6.94
N GLY A 9 5.02 11.88 6.25
CA GLY A 9 3.81 11.27 5.66
C GLY A 9 4.08 10.47 4.39
N SER A 10 5.03 9.53 4.43
CA SER A 10 5.44 8.71 3.28
C SER A 10 4.71 7.37 3.16
N CYS A 11 3.50 7.27 3.72
CA CYS A 11 2.70 6.05 3.70
C CYS A 11 2.43 5.56 2.26
N TRP A 12 2.23 6.49 1.32
CA TRP A 12 2.09 6.22 -0.11
C TRP A 12 3.33 5.55 -0.73
N ALA A 13 4.52 6.11 -0.49
CA ALA A 13 5.77 5.57 -1.03
C ALA A 13 6.09 4.19 -0.44
N HIS A 14 5.79 4.03 0.85
CA HIS A 14 5.90 2.77 1.57
C HIS A 14 4.92 1.71 1.03
N GLY A 15 3.65 2.08 0.83
CA GLY A 15 2.65 1.19 0.22
C GLY A 15 3.08 0.72 -1.17
N ALA A 16 3.49 1.66 -2.03
CA ALA A 16 3.95 1.36 -3.38
C ALA A 16 5.18 0.43 -3.40
N ALA A 17 6.22 0.76 -2.63
CA ALA A 17 7.43 -0.05 -2.57
C ALA A 17 7.17 -1.46 -2.00
N SER A 18 6.34 -1.58 -0.94
CA SER A 18 6.01 -2.87 -0.34
C SER A 18 5.22 -3.77 -1.27
N VAL A 19 4.17 -3.25 -1.92
CA VAL A 19 3.34 -4.04 -2.83
C VAL A 19 4.17 -4.55 -4.00
N LEU A 20 5.03 -3.70 -4.58
CA LEU A 20 5.92 -4.13 -5.65
C LEU A 20 6.94 -5.17 -5.19
N ALA A 21 7.53 -5.00 -4.01
CA ALA A 21 8.45 -5.96 -3.43
C ALA A 21 7.77 -7.33 -3.19
N ASP A 22 6.58 -7.34 -2.59
CA ASP A 22 5.81 -8.57 -2.34
C ASP A 22 5.44 -9.26 -3.66
N ARG A 23 4.92 -8.51 -4.63
CA ARG A 23 4.50 -9.05 -5.93
C ARG A 23 5.67 -9.64 -6.71
N VAL A 24 6.83 -8.97 -6.75
CA VAL A 24 8.00 -9.53 -7.44
C VAL A 24 8.57 -10.74 -6.70
N ASN A 25 8.47 -10.78 -5.37
CA ASN A 25 8.84 -11.96 -4.58
C ASN A 25 7.91 -13.15 -4.87
N ILE A 26 6.61 -12.92 -5.02
CA ILE A 26 5.63 -13.94 -5.44
C ILE A 26 5.95 -14.44 -6.85
N GLN A 27 6.13 -13.53 -7.82
CA GLN A 27 6.47 -13.90 -9.21
C GLN A 27 7.75 -14.73 -9.31
N ARG A 28 8.72 -14.46 -8.43
CA ARG A 28 10.00 -15.19 -8.36
C ARG A 28 9.92 -16.49 -7.55
N GLY A 29 8.75 -16.87 -7.04
CA GLY A 29 8.58 -18.08 -6.21
C GLY A 29 9.34 -18.01 -4.88
N GLY A 30 9.57 -16.81 -4.34
CA GLY A 30 10.25 -16.62 -3.05
C GLY A 30 11.76 -16.92 -3.07
N VAL A 31 12.41 -16.95 -4.24
CA VAL A 31 13.84 -17.24 -4.33
C VAL A 31 14.71 -16.10 -3.77
N TRP A 32 15.82 -16.47 -3.13
CA TRP A 32 16.79 -15.53 -2.59
C TRP A 32 17.54 -14.77 -3.71
N PRO A 33 17.91 -13.49 -3.52
CA PRO A 33 17.52 -12.62 -2.42
C PRO A 33 16.08 -12.12 -2.58
N ALA A 34 15.37 -11.92 -1.46
CA ALA A 34 14.07 -11.25 -1.49
C ALA A 34 14.27 -9.79 -1.94
N ALA A 35 13.37 -9.31 -2.81
CA ALA A 35 13.34 -7.93 -3.22
C ALA A 35 12.86 -7.06 -2.05
N HIS A 36 13.56 -5.93 -1.87
CA HIS A 36 13.16 -4.84 -0.99
C HIS A 36 13.50 -3.54 -1.71
N LEU A 37 12.52 -2.66 -1.90
CA LEU A 37 12.61 -1.51 -2.80
C LEU A 37 12.71 -0.21 -2.02
N SER A 38 13.40 0.77 -2.59
CA SER A 38 13.66 2.03 -1.90
C SER A 38 12.44 2.94 -1.88
N ALA A 39 11.81 3.05 -0.70
CA ALA A 39 10.75 4.02 -0.47
C ALA A 39 11.30 5.46 -0.51
N GLN A 40 12.52 5.68 -0.01
CA GLN A 40 13.17 6.99 -0.06
C GLN A 40 13.41 7.47 -1.50
N HIS A 41 13.79 6.56 -2.39
CA HIS A 41 13.92 6.88 -3.81
C HIS A 41 12.59 7.36 -4.41
N LEU A 42 11.47 6.73 -4.04
CA LEU A 42 10.15 7.18 -4.49
C LEU A 42 9.82 8.57 -3.93
N ILE A 43 10.10 8.85 -2.65
CA ILE A 43 9.91 10.18 -2.05
C ILE A 43 10.71 11.23 -2.82
N ASP A 44 11.99 10.96 -3.08
CA ASP A 44 12.90 11.95 -3.65
C ASP A 44 12.68 12.17 -5.17
N CYS A 45 12.31 11.13 -5.91
CA CYS A 45 12.43 11.12 -7.37
C CYS A 45 11.14 10.85 -8.14
N SER A 46 10.08 10.32 -7.50
CA SER A 46 8.91 9.88 -8.27
C SER A 46 7.98 11.00 -8.71
N GLY A 47 8.02 12.15 -8.03
CA GLY A 47 7.00 13.20 -8.18
C GLY A 47 5.61 12.75 -7.69
N GLY A 48 5.51 11.62 -6.98
CA GLY A 48 4.27 11.09 -6.44
C GLY A 48 3.83 11.70 -5.12
N GLY A 49 4.67 12.52 -4.48
CA GLY A 49 4.37 13.15 -3.19
C GLY A 49 5.63 13.56 -2.44
N SER A 50 5.46 13.87 -1.15
CA SER A 50 6.54 14.26 -0.23
C SER A 50 6.28 13.72 1.18
N CYS A 51 7.25 13.89 2.08
CA CYS A 51 7.07 13.66 3.50
C CYS A 51 6.09 14.67 4.12
N ARG A 52 6.01 15.90 3.63
CA ARG A 52 5.16 16.95 4.25
C ARG A 52 3.71 16.90 3.83
N GLU A 53 3.46 16.56 2.57
CA GLU A 53 2.15 16.72 1.94
C GLU A 53 1.41 15.39 1.72
N GLY A 54 2.09 14.25 1.96
CA GLY A 54 1.59 12.95 1.52
C GLY A 54 1.82 12.74 0.03
N GLY A 55 1.09 11.80 -0.57
CA GLY A 55 1.28 11.46 -1.98
C GLY A 55 0.27 10.42 -2.49
N ASP A 56 0.43 10.05 -3.76
CA ASP A 56 -0.41 9.10 -4.48
C ASP A 56 0.44 7.92 -5.00
N GLU A 57 0.04 6.70 -4.64
CA GLU A 57 0.76 5.49 -5.06
C GLU A 57 0.69 5.28 -6.57
N VAL A 58 -0.40 5.69 -7.21
CA VAL A 58 -0.55 5.58 -8.68
C VAL A 58 0.45 6.48 -9.39
N ALA A 59 0.72 7.68 -8.87
CA ALA A 59 1.76 8.55 -9.38
C ALA A 59 3.16 7.92 -9.19
N ALA A 60 3.40 7.27 -8.04
CA ALA A 60 4.62 6.50 -7.82
C ALA A 60 4.77 5.36 -8.84
N TYR A 61 3.71 4.58 -9.08
CA TYR A 61 3.74 3.49 -10.06
C TYR A 61 3.96 3.97 -11.49
N LYS A 62 3.40 5.12 -11.86
CA LYS A 62 3.70 5.76 -13.14
C LYS A 62 5.19 6.03 -13.29
N TYR A 63 5.82 6.60 -12.27
CA TYR A 63 7.27 6.79 -12.27
C TYR A 63 8.01 5.46 -12.40
N VAL A 64 7.59 4.42 -11.68
CA VAL A 64 8.21 3.09 -11.79
C VAL A 64 8.05 2.48 -13.18
N ALA A 65 6.95 2.75 -13.89
CA ALA A 65 6.77 2.30 -15.27
C ALA A 65 7.80 2.94 -16.21
N GLU A 66 8.07 4.23 -16.03
CA GLU A 66 8.93 5.01 -16.92
C GLU A 66 10.42 4.90 -16.56
N GLN A 67 10.73 4.95 -15.26
CA GLN A 67 12.08 5.11 -14.72
C GLN A 67 12.50 3.96 -13.80
N GLY A 68 11.58 3.06 -13.41
CA GLY A 68 11.86 1.98 -12.48
C GLY A 68 12.16 2.45 -11.04
N VAL A 69 12.27 1.49 -10.12
CA VAL A 69 12.64 1.73 -8.71
C VAL A 69 13.83 0.85 -8.31
N PRO A 70 14.87 1.38 -7.65
CA PRO A 70 16.00 0.60 -7.23
C PRO A 70 15.72 -0.18 -5.93
N PRO A 71 16.58 -1.13 -5.56
CA PRO A 71 16.55 -1.76 -4.24
C PRO A 71 16.74 -0.72 -3.11
N GLU A 72 16.24 -1.04 -1.91
CA GLU A 72 16.39 -0.21 -0.70
C GLU A 72 17.86 0.18 -0.44
N THR A 73 18.80 -0.71 -0.74
CA THR A 73 20.24 -0.46 -0.53
C THR A 73 20.81 0.68 -1.37
N CYS A 74 20.12 1.13 -2.43
CA CYS A 74 20.56 2.27 -3.23
C CYS A 74 20.27 3.62 -2.58
N SER A 75 19.11 3.75 -1.95
CA SER A 75 18.73 4.95 -1.20
C SER A 75 18.02 4.50 0.08
N PRO A 76 18.78 4.24 1.15
CA PRO A 76 18.20 3.84 2.42
C PRO A 76 17.23 4.88 2.97
N TYR A 77 16.18 4.42 3.64
CA TYR A 77 15.17 5.29 4.21
C TYR A 77 15.72 6.22 5.30
N VAL A 78 15.48 7.52 5.13
CA VAL A 78 15.93 8.58 6.04
C VAL A 78 14.81 9.53 6.49
N ALA A 79 13.58 9.31 6.03
CA ALA A 79 12.38 10.05 6.46
C ALA A 79 12.44 11.57 6.25
N VAL A 80 13.06 12.03 5.16
CA VAL A 80 13.17 13.45 4.81
C VAL A 80 12.84 13.70 3.34
N ASP A 81 12.44 14.94 3.06
CA ASP A 81 12.40 15.46 1.70
C ASP A 81 13.78 15.96 1.30
N HIS A 82 14.44 15.29 0.35
CA HIS A 82 15.60 15.88 -0.29
C HIS A 82 15.17 16.99 -1.25
N PRO A 83 15.93 18.09 -1.34
CA PRO A 83 15.54 19.25 -2.16
C PRO A 83 15.54 18.96 -3.67
N ALA A 84 16.22 17.90 -4.10
CA ALA A 84 16.27 17.49 -5.50
C ALA A 84 16.58 16.00 -5.63
N CYS A 85 16.03 15.37 -6.67
CA CYS A 85 16.46 14.06 -7.14
C CYS A 85 17.78 14.21 -7.93
N THR A 86 18.91 14.02 -7.24
CA THR A 86 20.24 14.01 -7.87
C THR A 86 20.73 12.58 -8.08
N PRO A 87 21.87 12.34 -8.78
CA PRO A 87 22.48 11.01 -8.86
C PRO A 87 22.69 10.32 -7.51
N LEU A 88 22.87 11.07 -6.41
CA LEU A 88 22.94 10.49 -5.07
C LEU A 88 21.59 9.91 -4.61
N GLN A 89 20.47 10.59 -4.86
CA GLN A 89 19.12 10.09 -4.51
C GLN A 89 18.67 8.92 -5.38
N HIS A 90 19.29 8.72 -6.55
CA HIS A 90 19.05 7.52 -7.37
C HIS A 90 19.70 6.27 -6.78
N CYS A 91 21.00 6.34 -6.49
CA CYS A 91 21.73 5.27 -5.81
C CYS A 91 23.09 5.80 -5.33
N TYR A 92 23.46 5.52 -4.09
CA TYR A 92 24.75 5.95 -3.54
C TYR A 92 25.41 4.92 -2.63
N ALA A 93 26.71 5.08 -2.43
CA ALA A 93 27.47 4.40 -1.40
C ALA A 93 28.37 5.41 -0.69
N CYS A 94 28.50 5.30 0.63
CA CYS A 94 29.30 6.20 1.45
C CYS A 94 30.48 5.46 2.09
N TRP A 95 31.64 5.48 1.45
CA TRP A 95 32.91 5.05 2.05
C TRP A 95 34.13 5.53 1.23
N PRO A 96 35.02 6.40 1.74
CA PRO A 96 34.89 7.28 2.92
C PRO A 96 34.00 8.51 2.67
N HIS A 97 33.61 8.75 1.41
CA HIS A 97 32.71 9.83 1.00
C HIS A 97 31.53 9.24 0.23
N CYS A 98 30.38 9.91 0.27
CA CYS A 98 29.20 9.53 -0.49
C CYS A 98 29.42 9.81 -1.98
N ARG A 99 29.20 8.81 -2.82
CA ARG A 99 29.33 8.90 -4.27
C ARG A 99 28.15 8.22 -4.96
N PRO A 100 27.68 8.73 -6.11
CA PRO A 100 26.69 8.04 -6.91
C PRO A 100 27.20 6.68 -7.37
N VAL A 101 26.34 5.67 -7.27
CA VAL A 101 26.55 4.35 -7.86
C VAL A 101 25.85 4.34 -9.20
N THR A 102 26.54 3.86 -10.24
CA THR A 102 26.06 3.94 -11.63
C THR A 102 25.61 2.59 -12.18
N ALA A 103 26.02 1.48 -11.53
CA ALA A 103 25.66 0.12 -11.90
C ALA A 103 24.78 -0.50 -10.81
N TYR A 104 23.47 -0.51 -11.03
CA TYR A 104 22.48 -1.10 -10.14
C TYR A 104 21.22 -1.48 -10.93
N PRO A 105 20.41 -2.44 -10.46
CA PRO A 105 19.17 -2.81 -11.14
C PRO A 105 18.02 -1.88 -10.73
N ARG A 106 17.05 -1.72 -11.62
CA ARG A 106 15.80 -0.97 -11.39
C ARG A 106 14.61 -1.85 -11.77
N LEU A 107 13.66 -2.05 -10.87
CA LEU A 107 12.44 -2.80 -11.15
C LEU A 107 11.45 -1.91 -11.88
N THR A 108 10.89 -2.39 -12.98
CA THR A 108 9.85 -1.71 -13.77
C THR A 108 8.49 -2.37 -13.57
N VAL A 109 7.42 -1.67 -13.96
CA VAL A 109 6.04 -2.19 -13.93
C VAL A 109 5.41 -2.11 -15.32
N SER A 110 4.61 -3.11 -15.68
CA SER A 110 3.93 -3.19 -16.98
C SER A 110 2.51 -2.63 -16.92
N GLU A 111 1.85 -2.73 -15.77
CA GLU A 111 0.47 -2.30 -15.55
C GLU A 111 0.37 -1.70 -14.15
N TYR A 112 -0.43 -0.65 -13.99
CA TYR A 112 -0.77 -0.07 -12.70
C TYR A 112 -2.14 0.58 -12.78
N GLY A 113 -2.83 0.68 -11.64
CA GLY A 113 -4.17 1.24 -11.62
C GLY A 113 -4.81 1.28 -10.24
N ARG A 114 -6.10 1.60 -10.23
CA ARG A 114 -6.94 1.58 -9.04
C ARG A 114 -7.89 0.39 -9.06
N VAL A 115 -8.16 -0.16 -7.89
CA VAL A 115 -9.16 -1.21 -7.66
C VAL A 115 -9.98 -0.82 -6.44
N ARG A 116 -11.27 -1.16 -6.44
CA ARG A 116 -12.18 -0.84 -5.33
C ARG A 116 -13.30 -1.87 -5.27
N GLY A 117 -13.91 -1.99 -4.09
CA GLY A 117 -14.96 -2.95 -3.83
C GLY A 117 -14.42 -4.35 -3.55
N ARG A 118 -15.05 -5.01 -2.58
CA ARG A 118 -14.63 -6.31 -2.06
C ARG A 118 -14.31 -7.36 -3.11
N LEU A 119 -15.16 -7.55 -4.11
CA LEU A 119 -14.97 -8.63 -5.09
C LEU A 119 -13.77 -8.37 -6.02
N GLN A 120 -13.61 -7.14 -6.48
CA GLN A 120 -12.51 -6.75 -7.36
C GLN A 120 -11.17 -6.76 -6.62
N MET A 121 -11.16 -6.31 -5.36
CA MET A 121 -9.98 -6.41 -4.49
C MET A 121 -9.55 -7.86 -4.28
N LYS A 122 -10.50 -8.77 -3.99
CA LYS A 122 -10.18 -10.20 -3.86
C LYS A 122 -9.63 -10.78 -5.14
N ALA A 123 -10.25 -10.48 -6.28
CA ALA A 123 -9.79 -10.96 -7.58
C ALA A 123 -8.36 -10.51 -7.88
N GLU A 124 -8.06 -9.23 -7.61
CA GLU A 124 -6.72 -8.66 -7.79
C GLU A 124 -5.69 -9.32 -6.88
N ILE A 125 -6.00 -9.43 -5.58
CA ILE A 125 -5.10 -10.01 -4.59
C ILE A 125 -4.83 -11.48 -4.89
N TYR A 126 -5.88 -12.25 -5.23
CA TYR A 126 -5.76 -13.67 -5.55
C TYR A 126 -4.85 -13.92 -6.75
N ALA A 127 -5.06 -13.16 -7.83
CA ALA A 127 -4.39 -13.40 -9.09
C ALA A 127 -2.98 -12.81 -9.13
N ARG A 128 -2.77 -11.65 -8.49
CA ARG A 128 -1.58 -10.81 -8.72
C ARG A 128 -0.88 -10.35 -7.44
N GLY A 129 -1.37 -10.74 -6.27
CA GLY A 129 -0.74 -10.45 -4.98
C GLY A 129 -1.22 -9.14 -4.32
N PRO A 130 -0.61 -8.74 -3.18
CA PRO A 130 -1.10 -7.67 -2.31
C PRO A 130 -1.39 -6.34 -3.03
N ILE A 131 -2.29 -5.54 -2.47
CA ILE A 131 -2.65 -4.19 -2.97
C ILE A 131 -2.50 -3.14 -1.88
N THR A 132 -2.34 -1.89 -2.28
CA THR A 132 -2.29 -0.75 -1.36
C THR A 132 -3.68 -0.15 -1.24
N CYS A 133 -4.14 0.19 -0.04
CA CYS A 133 -5.46 0.77 0.18
C CYS A 133 -5.39 1.92 1.18
N GLY A 134 -6.24 2.93 0.96
CA GLY A 134 -6.52 3.97 1.94
C GLY A 134 -7.37 3.43 3.09
N ILE A 135 -7.15 3.93 4.30
CA ILE A 135 -7.95 3.64 5.48
C ILE A 135 -8.08 4.90 6.35
N ASP A 136 -9.21 5.02 7.04
CA ASP A 136 -9.37 5.99 8.12
C ASP A 136 -8.59 5.53 9.37
N SER A 137 -7.54 6.28 9.74
CA SER A 137 -6.73 5.99 10.92
C SER A 137 -7.34 6.62 12.18
N SER A 138 -8.40 6.02 12.68
CA SER A 138 -9.07 6.46 13.92
C SER A 138 -8.20 6.19 15.16
N LYS A 139 -8.56 6.82 16.30
CA LYS A 139 -7.97 6.47 17.62
C LYS A 139 -8.20 4.99 17.99
N GLY A 140 -9.28 4.40 17.49
CA GLY A 140 -9.58 2.99 17.70
C GLY A 140 -8.61 2.08 16.93
N VAL A 141 -8.21 2.48 15.71
CA VAL A 141 -7.15 1.82 14.94
C VAL A 141 -5.80 1.97 15.62
N GLU A 142 -5.46 3.16 16.11
CA GLU A 142 -4.22 3.38 16.87
C GLU A 142 -4.13 2.48 18.12
N ALA A 143 -5.25 2.29 18.82
CA ALA A 143 -5.33 1.47 20.02
C ALA A 143 -5.54 -0.04 19.77
N TYR A 144 -5.60 -0.48 18.50
CA TYR A 144 -5.85 -1.87 18.14
C TYR A 144 -4.72 -2.80 18.61
N THR A 145 -5.10 -3.89 19.29
CA THR A 145 -4.17 -4.92 19.79
C THR A 145 -4.49 -6.34 19.31
N GLY A 146 -5.64 -6.57 18.67
CA GLY A 146 -6.03 -7.87 18.13
C GLY A 146 -7.53 -8.05 17.93
N GLY A 147 -7.92 -9.11 17.22
CA GLY A 147 -9.32 -9.47 16.93
C GLY A 147 -9.79 -9.03 15.54
N VAL A 148 -11.01 -9.41 15.15
CA VAL A 148 -11.63 -8.87 13.94
C VAL A 148 -12.22 -7.51 14.27
N TYR A 149 -11.57 -6.46 13.78
CA TYR A 149 -11.92 -5.08 14.05
C TYR A 149 -13.14 -4.62 13.23
N ALA A 150 -14.02 -3.84 13.87
CA ALA A 150 -15.14 -3.16 13.26
C ALA A 150 -15.39 -1.85 14.01
N GLU A 151 -15.50 -0.73 13.30
CA GLU A 151 -15.82 0.58 13.89
C GLU A 151 -16.78 1.32 12.96
N TYR A 152 -17.97 1.66 13.46
CA TYR A 152 -18.95 2.39 12.68
C TYR A 152 -18.49 3.83 12.39
N LYS A 153 -18.38 4.15 11.10
CA LYS A 153 -18.20 5.49 10.57
C LYS A 153 -19.15 5.71 9.39
N GLY A 154 -20.11 6.62 9.58
CA GLY A 154 -21.06 6.99 8.52
C GLY A 154 -20.36 7.62 7.31
N ARG A 155 -19.24 8.31 7.53
CA ARG A 155 -18.35 8.86 6.50
C ARG A 155 -16.89 8.67 6.94
N PRO A 156 -16.20 7.61 6.50
CA PRO A 156 -14.79 7.42 6.82
C PRO A 156 -13.94 8.50 6.14
N GLU A 157 -12.97 9.04 6.86
CA GLU A 157 -12.00 10.02 6.37
C GLU A 157 -10.67 9.29 6.12
N VAL A 158 -10.39 8.95 4.86
CA VAL A 158 -9.14 8.25 4.48
C VAL A 158 -7.96 9.18 4.76
N SER A 159 -7.12 8.78 5.71
CA SER A 159 -6.00 9.57 6.23
C SER A 159 -4.68 8.80 6.25
N HIS A 160 -4.72 7.50 5.96
CA HIS A 160 -3.56 6.62 6.04
C HIS A 160 -3.57 5.57 4.94
N THR A 161 -2.38 5.08 4.58
CA THR A 161 -2.20 4.01 3.59
C THR A 161 -1.74 2.73 4.27
N VAL A 162 -2.42 1.62 3.97
CA VAL A 162 -2.10 0.26 4.42
C VAL A 162 -1.98 -0.69 3.23
N THR A 163 -1.48 -1.91 3.47
CA THR A 163 -1.42 -2.96 2.43
C THR A 163 -2.41 -4.08 2.77
N VAL A 164 -3.29 -4.44 1.84
CA VAL A 164 -4.18 -5.59 1.99
C VAL A 164 -3.53 -6.80 1.34
N VAL A 165 -3.24 -7.82 2.14
CA VAL A 165 -2.46 -9.01 1.70
C VAL A 165 -3.32 -10.25 1.49
N GLY A 166 -4.59 -10.21 1.87
CA GLY A 166 -5.51 -11.34 1.76
C GLY A 166 -6.80 -11.11 2.55
N TRP A 167 -7.59 -12.15 2.68
CA TRP A 167 -8.82 -12.18 3.48
C TRP A 167 -8.98 -13.56 4.11
N GLY A 168 -9.86 -13.66 5.11
CA GLY A 168 -10.22 -14.90 5.78
C GLY A 168 -11.63 -14.83 6.34
N VAL A 169 -12.10 -15.95 6.88
CA VAL A 169 -13.37 -16.05 7.61
C VAL A 169 -13.04 -16.65 8.96
N THR A 170 -13.56 -16.07 10.04
CA THR A 170 -13.39 -16.68 11.37
C THR A 170 -14.05 -18.05 11.39
N PRO A 171 -13.64 -18.97 12.26
CA PRO A 171 -14.47 -20.12 12.56
C PRO A 171 -15.87 -19.67 13.01
N PRO A 172 -16.94 -20.44 12.71
CA PRO A 172 -18.24 -20.26 13.34
C PRO A 172 -18.04 -20.33 14.85
N ALA A 173 -18.43 -19.29 15.57
CA ALA A 173 -17.91 -19.07 16.90
C ALA A 173 -18.46 -20.07 17.93
N GLN A 174 -17.59 -20.62 18.79
CA GLN A 174 -17.99 -21.05 20.14
C GLN A 174 -18.10 -19.86 21.11
N GLU A 175 -17.78 -18.65 20.65
CA GLU A 175 -17.74 -17.41 21.46
C GLU A 175 -18.36 -16.20 20.72
N ALA A 176 -19.34 -16.42 19.84
CA ALA A 176 -20.18 -15.31 19.39
C ALA A 176 -21.23 -15.09 20.47
N GLN A 177 -21.08 -14.01 21.21
CA GLN A 177 -22.22 -13.37 21.83
C GLN A 177 -23.20 -13.02 20.69
N GLN A 178 -24.18 -13.91 20.47
CA GLN A 178 -25.46 -13.70 19.79
C GLN A 178 -25.40 -12.81 18.55
N HIS A 179 -24.88 -13.35 17.46
CA HIS A 179 -25.38 -13.01 16.13
C HIS A 179 -26.32 -14.15 15.72
N ASP A 180 -27.61 -13.91 15.91
CA ASP A 180 -28.64 -14.74 15.29
C ASP A 180 -28.59 -14.41 13.80
N ASP A 181 -28.20 -15.41 13.02
CA ASP A 181 -28.27 -15.53 11.55
C ASP A 181 -26.90 -15.77 10.90
N GLU A 182 -26.66 -17.05 10.63
CA GLU A 182 -25.70 -17.69 9.69
C GLU A 182 -24.59 -18.53 10.34
N GLU A 183 -24.55 -19.81 9.93
CA GLU A 183 -23.57 -20.85 10.27
C GLU A 183 -22.12 -20.51 9.84
N GLY A 184 -21.86 -19.29 9.36
CA GLY A 184 -20.58 -18.81 8.86
C GLY A 184 -19.95 -17.79 9.80
N GLY A 185 -18.64 -17.85 9.97
CA GLY A 185 -17.94 -16.83 10.76
C GLY A 185 -17.85 -15.48 10.06
N VAL A 186 -17.18 -14.52 10.70
CA VAL A 186 -17.02 -13.16 10.20
C VAL A 186 -15.93 -13.13 9.15
N GLU A 187 -16.24 -12.61 7.96
CA GLU A 187 -15.23 -12.37 6.94
C GLU A 187 -14.44 -11.09 7.21
N PHE A 188 -13.11 -11.18 7.10
CA PHE A 188 -12.19 -10.09 7.35
C PHE A 188 -11.10 -9.98 6.28
N TRP A 189 -10.61 -8.76 6.07
CA TRP A 189 -9.36 -8.45 5.38
C TRP A 189 -8.17 -8.69 6.30
N VAL A 190 -7.05 -9.16 5.74
CA VAL A 190 -5.75 -9.18 6.41
C VAL A 190 -4.98 -7.95 5.94
N VAL A 191 -4.81 -6.99 6.85
CA VAL A 191 -4.21 -5.69 6.59
C VAL A 191 -2.83 -5.62 7.24
N ARG A 192 -1.80 -5.34 6.46
CA ARG A 192 -0.45 -5.03 6.94
C ARG A 192 -0.31 -3.53 7.12
N ASN A 193 0.06 -3.12 8.33
CA ASN A 193 0.34 -1.73 8.67
C ASN A 193 1.85 -1.44 8.64
N ASN A 194 2.22 -0.16 8.73
CA ASN A 194 3.61 0.31 8.70
C ASN A 194 4.10 0.87 10.05
N TRP A 195 3.33 0.78 11.13
CA TRP A 195 3.69 1.27 12.48
C TRP A 195 4.58 0.31 13.29
N GLY A 196 5.15 -0.72 12.66
CA GLY A 196 6.02 -1.70 13.28
C GLY A 196 5.30 -2.90 13.90
N GLU A 197 6.08 -3.91 14.27
CA GLU A 197 5.56 -5.22 14.71
C GLU A 197 4.82 -5.15 16.06
N ALA A 198 5.17 -4.19 16.92
CA ALA A 198 4.56 -4.06 18.24
C ALA A 198 3.07 -3.63 18.21
N TRP A 199 2.62 -3.05 17.10
CA TRP A 199 1.23 -2.64 16.93
C TRP A 199 0.37 -3.80 16.41
N GLY A 200 -0.85 -3.93 16.93
CA GLY A 200 -1.81 -4.95 16.47
C GLY A 200 -1.30 -6.38 16.58
N GLU A 201 -1.61 -7.19 15.57
CA GLU A 201 -1.25 -8.60 15.47
C GLU A 201 0.09 -8.74 14.72
N ARG A 202 1.20 -8.42 15.40
CA ARG A 202 2.55 -8.42 14.79
C ARG A 202 2.69 -7.45 13.62
N GLY A 203 2.09 -6.27 13.72
CA GLY A 203 2.03 -5.26 12.65
C GLY A 203 0.88 -5.44 11.66
N PHE A 204 -0.02 -6.41 11.91
CA PHE A 204 -1.20 -6.66 11.09
C PHE A 204 -2.50 -6.37 11.85
N MET A 205 -3.58 -6.20 11.09
CA MET A 205 -4.95 -6.08 11.57
C MET A 205 -5.86 -7.01 10.76
N ARG A 206 -6.87 -7.55 11.43
CA ARG A 206 -8.02 -8.15 10.77
C ARG A 206 -9.17 -7.15 10.81
N LEU A 207 -9.68 -6.74 9.67
CA LEU A 207 -10.74 -5.74 9.54
C LEU A 207 -11.94 -6.33 8.84
N VAL A 208 -13.16 -6.10 9.32
CA VAL A 208 -14.38 -6.57 8.64
C VAL A 208 -14.44 -6.13 7.18
N THR A 209 -15.07 -6.95 6.33
CA THR A 209 -15.34 -6.58 4.92
C THR A 209 -16.71 -5.91 4.78
N SER A 210 -17.04 -5.40 3.59
CA SER A 210 -18.39 -4.91 3.26
C SER A 210 -19.50 -5.96 3.41
N ALA A 211 -19.17 -7.25 3.49
CA ALA A 211 -20.14 -8.32 3.77
C ALA A 211 -20.57 -8.38 5.25
N TYR A 212 -19.91 -7.63 6.15
CA TYR A 212 -20.27 -7.59 7.56
C TYR A 212 -21.65 -6.97 7.78
N VAL A 213 -22.40 -7.54 8.72
CA VAL A 213 -23.71 -7.04 9.14
C VAL A 213 -23.72 -6.96 10.66
N GLU A 214 -23.99 -5.77 11.20
CA GLU A 214 -24.24 -5.60 12.63
C GLU A 214 -25.75 -5.61 12.89
N ALA A 215 -26.23 -6.51 13.75
CA ALA A 215 -27.63 -6.55 14.14
C ALA A 215 -27.95 -5.37 15.07
N TYR A 216 -28.57 -4.31 14.52
CA TYR A 216 -29.00 -3.18 15.34
C TYR A 216 -30.16 -3.60 16.28
N ARG A 217 -29.87 -3.82 17.57
CA ARG A 217 -30.90 -3.87 18.62
C ARG A 217 -31.26 -2.42 18.98
N GLY A 218 -32.28 -1.89 18.32
CA GLY A 218 -32.84 -0.58 18.67
C GLY A 218 -33.16 -0.51 20.17
N SER A 219 -32.50 0.40 20.89
CA SER A 219 -32.90 0.78 22.24
C SER A 219 -34.31 1.33 22.16
N SER A 220 -35.26 0.60 22.76
CA SER A 220 -36.61 1.07 23.05
C SER A 220 -36.55 2.17 24.13
N THR A 221 -35.99 3.32 23.80
CA THR A 221 -36.24 4.58 24.50
C THR A 221 -37.21 5.36 23.63
N GLY A 222 -38.48 5.33 24.04
CA GLY A 222 -39.62 5.66 23.20
C GLY A 222 -39.64 7.11 22.73
N ASP A 223 -39.32 7.31 21.46
CA ASP A 223 -39.85 8.44 20.68
C ASP A 223 -40.76 7.88 19.59
N SER A 224 -42.07 7.95 19.85
CA SER A 224 -43.14 7.38 19.03
C SER A 224 -43.39 8.14 17.72
N ARG A 225 -42.39 8.84 17.18
CA ARG A 225 -42.49 9.62 15.94
C ARG A 225 -41.77 9.00 14.74
N ILE A 226 -41.14 7.83 14.90
CA ILE A 226 -40.60 7.08 13.76
C ILE A 226 -41.58 5.96 13.42
N GLY A 227 -42.23 6.12 12.29
CA GLY A 227 -43.16 5.15 11.73
C GLY A 227 -42.54 3.76 11.61
N SER A 228 -43.38 2.77 11.91
CA SER A 228 -43.24 1.37 11.57
C SER A 228 -42.47 1.10 10.26
N SER A 229 -41.62 0.07 10.30
CA SER A 229 -41.02 -0.68 9.18
C SER A 229 -39.78 -0.09 8.47
N SER A 230 -38.61 -0.36 9.06
CA SER A 230 -37.46 -0.88 8.30
C SER A 230 -36.43 -1.43 9.29
N ARG A 231 -36.19 -2.75 9.26
CA ARG A 231 -34.93 -3.33 9.76
C ARG A 231 -33.83 -2.75 8.86
N GLY A 232 -33.20 -1.65 9.28
CA GLY A 232 -32.05 -1.10 8.58
C GLY A 232 -30.84 -1.95 8.91
N THR A 233 -30.38 -2.79 7.99
CA THR A 233 -29.03 -3.35 8.05
C THR A 233 -28.05 -2.24 7.72
N SER A 234 -27.19 -1.85 8.65
CA SER A 234 -26.04 -1.02 8.30
C SER A 234 -25.10 -1.89 7.45
N SER A 235 -24.83 -1.43 6.22
CA SER A 235 -23.87 -2.07 5.31
C SER A 235 -22.49 -2.14 5.98
N GLY A 236 -21.78 -3.27 5.85
CA GLY A 236 -20.42 -3.46 6.39
C GLY A 236 -19.41 -2.42 5.88
N GLU A 237 -19.75 -1.72 4.79
CA GLU A 237 -19.03 -0.55 4.27
C GLU A 237 -18.88 0.59 5.29
N HIS A 238 -19.77 0.67 6.28
CA HIS A 238 -19.65 1.65 7.37
C HIS A 238 -18.75 1.19 8.51
N PHE A 239 -18.33 -0.08 8.55
CA PHE A 239 -17.53 -0.63 9.65
C PHE A 239 -16.08 -0.91 9.28
N ASN A 240 -15.77 -0.88 7.98
CA ASN A 240 -14.47 -1.22 7.42
C ASN A 240 -13.59 0.01 7.14
N LEU A 241 -13.91 1.16 7.77
CA LEU A 241 -13.07 2.37 7.76
C LEU A 241 -12.75 2.91 6.35
N GLY A 242 -13.61 2.64 5.37
CA GLY A 242 -13.40 3.06 3.99
C GLY A 242 -12.35 2.24 3.24
N LEU A 243 -11.83 1.13 3.79
CA LEU A 243 -10.74 0.35 3.19
C LEU A 243 -11.00 -0.06 1.72
N GLU A 244 -12.27 -0.28 1.38
CA GLU A 244 -12.68 -0.80 0.07
C GLU A 244 -12.95 0.29 -0.98
N THR A 245 -12.78 1.58 -0.65
CA THR A 245 -13.13 2.69 -1.54
C THR A 245 -12.00 3.05 -2.50
N GLU A 246 -10.76 3.04 -2.02
CA GLU A 246 -9.58 3.56 -2.72
C GLU A 246 -8.39 2.63 -2.51
N CYS A 247 -8.20 1.69 -3.44
CA CYS A 247 -6.99 0.88 -3.51
C CYS A 247 -6.27 1.04 -4.84
N SER A 248 -4.99 0.71 -4.85
CA SER A 248 -4.11 0.74 -6.01
C SER A 248 -3.25 -0.52 -6.10
N PHE A 249 -2.85 -0.82 -7.33
CA PHE A 249 -2.01 -1.98 -7.64
C PHE A 249 -1.01 -1.63 -8.74
N ALA A 250 0.06 -2.41 -8.80
CA ALA A 250 0.99 -2.43 -9.93
C ALA A 250 1.51 -3.85 -10.17
N VAL A 251 1.82 -4.17 -11.42
CA VAL A 251 2.31 -5.48 -11.85
C VAL A 251 3.78 -5.34 -12.20
N PRO A 252 4.71 -5.96 -11.43
CA PRO A 252 6.12 -5.93 -11.76
C PRO A 252 6.37 -6.59 -13.12
N ASP A 253 7.19 -5.94 -13.95
CA ASP A 253 7.58 -6.41 -15.28
C ASP A 253 8.94 -7.12 -15.21
N ARG A 254 10.02 -6.33 -15.11
CA ARG A 254 11.39 -6.86 -15.10
C ARG A 254 12.37 -5.92 -14.41
N TRP A 255 13.52 -6.49 -14.05
CA TRP A 255 14.69 -5.74 -13.62
C TRP A 255 15.48 -5.27 -14.84
N VAL A 256 15.80 -3.98 -14.89
CA VAL A 256 16.55 -3.34 -15.96
C VAL A 256 17.81 -2.68 -15.37
N PRO A 257 18.99 -2.82 -15.99
CA PRO A 257 20.18 -2.08 -15.57
C PRO A 257 19.96 -0.58 -15.66
N ALA A 258 20.38 0.17 -14.64
CA ALA A 258 20.25 1.63 -14.58
C ALA A 258 20.81 2.34 -15.83
N SER A 259 21.91 1.85 -16.38
CA SER A 259 22.55 2.38 -17.60
C SER A 259 21.67 2.29 -18.85
N GLU A 260 20.80 1.29 -18.94
CA GLU A 260 19.87 1.15 -20.07
C GLU A 260 18.73 2.17 -20.01
N MET A 261 18.39 2.62 -18.80
CA MET A 261 17.36 3.63 -18.54
C MET A 261 17.92 5.05 -18.48
N GLY A 262 19.18 5.26 -18.90
CA GLY A 262 19.79 6.59 -18.91
C GLY A 262 20.30 7.05 -17.55
N PHE A 263 20.53 6.14 -16.60
CA PHE A 263 21.19 6.46 -15.33
C PHE A 263 22.63 5.94 -15.34
N GLY A 264 23.60 6.83 -15.32
CA GLY A 264 25.02 6.47 -15.37
C GLY A 264 25.88 7.50 -16.10
N PRO A 265 27.20 7.29 -16.21
CA PRO A 265 28.10 8.27 -16.81
C PRO A 265 27.83 8.51 -18.29
N ASP A 266 27.26 7.52 -18.99
CA ASP A 266 26.97 7.57 -20.43
C ASP A 266 25.56 8.05 -20.78
N ALA A 267 24.77 8.49 -19.78
CA ALA A 267 23.38 8.94 -19.96
C ALA A 267 23.21 10.03 -21.04
N GLY A 268 24.19 10.92 -21.17
CA GLY A 268 24.20 11.98 -22.20
C GLY A 268 24.73 11.56 -23.58
N ALA A 269 25.32 10.37 -23.72
CA ALA A 269 25.96 9.91 -24.96
C ALA A 269 25.00 9.16 -25.91
N ARG A 270 23.85 8.68 -25.41
CA ARG A 270 22.82 8.03 -26.27
C ARG A 270 22.00 9.03 -27.08
N THR A 271 21.75 10.23 -26.55
CA THR A 271 21.02 11.29 -27.25
C THR A 271 21.76 11.81 -28.49
N THR A 272 23.09 11.66 -28.53
CA THR A 272 23.94 12.10 -29.65
C THR A 272 24.15 11.06 -30.75
N ARG A 273 23.79 9.78 -30.54
CA ARG A 273 23.93 8.74 -31.59
C ARG A 273 22.71 8.56 -32.48
N LEU A 274 21.54 9.07 -32.08
CA LEU A 274 20.32 9.01 -32.89
C LEU A 274 20.16 10.21 -33.84
N SER A 275 21.01 11.25 -33.74
CA SER A 275 20.93 12.44 -34.60
C SER A 275 21.87 12.44 -35.81
N THR A 276 22.67 11.38 -36.03
CA THR A 276 23.68 11.34 -37.11
C THR A 276 23.43 10.29 -38.20
N THR A 277 22.24 9.68 -38.27
CA THR A 277 21.86 8.76 -39.36
C THR A 277 20.66 9.24 -40.16
N GLY A 278 20.72 10.48 -40.64
CA GLY A 278 19.74 10.97 -41.60
C GLY A 278 20.07 12.35 -42.14
N THR A 279 20.90 12.43 -43.18
CA THR A 279 20.68 13.17 -44.43
C THR A 279 21.96 13.26 -45.27
N SER A 280 21.76 13.06 -46.58
CA SER A 280 22.66 13.17 -47.76
C SER A 280 23.82 12.20 -47.89
#